data_AF-A0A9P7KT72-F1
#
_entry.id   AF-A0A9P7KT72-F1
#
_cell.length_a   1.000
_cell.length_b   1.000
_cell.length_c   1.000
_cell.angle_alpha   90.00
_cell.angle_beta   90.00
_cell.angle_gamma   90.00
#
_symmetry.space_group_name_H-M   'P 1'
#
loop_
_entity.id
_entity.type
_entity.pdbx_description
1 polymer ?
#
loop_
_entity_poly.entity_id
_entity_poly.type
_entity_poly.pdbx_seq_one_letter_code
_entity_poly.pdbx_strand_id
1 'polypeptide(L)'
;MWGICLVLALTNWQVVYPLPVDDTCWAGLAEDTISLFDVIPLGKRLKHFGLSGMQVTQEELIFVLAILSHTLKSIELSSLSVIRGTGNYAGILTDIRDKQGWKYRPVDQRVRVRILVRLNQDAGRYICLDEEVNDYLYGHGLPPFGVNGGGNSYAMITSGAGMQYGEFDPDFLRKHR
;
A
#
# COMPACT_ATOMS: atom_id res chain seq x y z
N MET A 1 -15.49 -7.60 -17.80
CA MET A 1 -16.53 -6.72 -17.25
C MET A 1 -15.86 -5.83 -16.22
N TRP A 2 -15.33 -4.69 -16.66
CA TRP A 2 -14.46 -3.83 -15.86
C TRP A 2 -15.32 -2.95 -14.96
N GLY A 3 -15.31 -3.23 -13.66
CA GLY A 3 -15.90 -2.35 -12.66
C GLY A 3 -15.02 -1.12 -12.51
N ILE A 4 -15.64 0.05 -12.41
CA ILE A 4 -15.00 1.35 -12.22
C ILE A 4 -14.02 1.26 -11.04
N CYS A 5 -12.71 1.20 -11.32
CA CYS A 5 -11.66 1.47 -10.34
C CYS A 5 -11.61 2.98 -10.17
N LEU A 6 -12.07 3.47 -9.02
CA LEU A 6 -11.80 4.85 -8.64
C LEU A 6 -10.34 4.88 -8.16
N VAL A 7 -9.42 5.21 -9.05
CA VAL A 7 -8.06 5.61 -8.68
C VAL A 7 -8.14 7.12 -8.43
N LEU A 8 -8.13 7.52 -7.17
CA LEU A 8 -7.94 8.92 -6.82
C LEU A 8 -6.45 9.23 -7.00
N ALA A 9 -6.07 9.64 -8.21
CA ALA A 9 -4.80 10.29 -8.45
C ALA A 9 -5.04 11.79 -8.32
N LEU A 10 -4.73 12.36 -7.16
CA LEU A 10 -4.60 13.82 -7.04
C LEU A 10 -3.28 14.19 -7.71
N THR A 11 -3.32 14.43 -9.02
CA THR A 11 -2.19 14.92 -9.81
C THR A 11 -1.98 16.39 -9.51
N ASN A 12 -0.97 16.71 -8.71
CA ASN A 12 -0.05 17.83 -8.98
C ASN A 12 1.00 17.93 -7.86
N TRP A 13 2.09 17.18 -7.99
CA TRP A 13 3.40 17.62 -7.50
C TRP A 13 4.49 17.06 -8.43
N GLN A 14 4.76 17.78 -9.52
CA GLN A 14 6.11 17.85 -10.04
C GLN A 14 6.92 18.70 -9.06
N VAL A 15 7.43 18.08 -7.99
CA VAL A 15 8.63 18.60 -7.36
C VAL A 15 9.61 17.45 -7.24
N VAL A 16 10.57 17.46 -8.15
CA VAL A 16 11.77 16.63 -8.08
C VAL A 16 12.60 17.19 -6.92
N TYR A 17 12.36 16.69 -5.72
CA TYR A 17 13.35 16.81 -4.66
C TYR A 17 14.27 15.59 -4.74
N PRO A 18 15.59 15.78 -4.89
CA PRO A 18 16.54 14.70 -4.70
C PRO A 18 16.64 14.47 -3.20
N LEU A 19 15.63 13.83 -2.60
CA LEU A 19 15.83 13.26 -1.28
C LEU A 19 16.80 12.10 -1.46
N PRO A 20 17.88 12.01 -0.65
CA PRO A 20 18.69 10.82 -0.65
C PRO A 20 17.77 9.63 -0.40
N VAL A 21 17.98 8.55 -1.16
CA VAL A 21 17.31 7.27 -0.97
C VAL A 21 17.78 6.74 0.39
N ASP A 22 17.23 7.30 1.44
CA ASP A 22 17.32 6.74 2.78
C ASP A 22 16.42 5.50 2.72
N ASP A 23 16.93 4.35 3.14
CA ASP A 23 16.25 3.04 3.06
C ASP A 23 14.90 2.99 3.83
N THR A 24 14.45 4.14 4.36
CA THR A 24 13.33 4.33 5.29
C THR A 24 12.33 5.44 4.89
N CYS A 25 12.37 5.94 3.66
CA CYS A 25 11.63 7.16 3.25
C CYS A 25 10.11 7.01 3.00
N TRP A 26 9.44 6.04 3.61
CA TRP A 26 7.98 5.86 3.52
C TRP A 26 7.22 6.59 4.63
N ALA A 27 7.95 7.31 5.49
CA ALA A 27 7.39 8.20 6.49
C ALA A 27 7.88 9.64 6.31
N GLY A 28 6.93 10.56 6.10
CA GLY A 28 7.20 11.99 5.88
C GLY A 28 6.75 12.85 7.06
N LEU A 29 7.23 14.09 7.14
CA LEU A 29 6.56 15.10 7.93
C LEU A 29 5.18 15.40 7.31
N ALA A 30 4.20 15.78 8.12
CA ALA A 30 2.92 16.23 7.60
C ALA A 30 3.13 17.49 6.75
N GLU A 31 2.75 17.43 5.49
CA GLU A 31 2.81 18.53 4.52
C GLU A 31 1.47 18.56 3.80
N ASP A 32 0.72 19.66 3.95
CA ASP A 32 -0.57 19.91 3.29
C ASP A 32 -1.51 18.69 3.28
N THR A 33 -1.73 18.10 4.46
CA THR A 33 -2.49 16.85 4.61
C THR A 33 -3.97 17.08 4.33
N ILE A 34 -4.55 16.22 3.51
CA ILE A 34 -6.00 16.12 3.30
C ILE A 34 -6.51 14.88 4.01
N SER A 35 -7.58 15.00 4.80
CA SER A 35 -8.15 13.84 5.47
C SER A 35 -8.74 12.87 4.45
N LEU A 36 -8.52 11.56 4.66
CA LEU A 36 -9.13 10.53 3.83
C LEU A 36 -10.67 10.58 3.88
N PHE A 37 -11.26 11.11 4.96
CA PHE A 37 -12.70 11.28 5.08
C PHE A 37 -13.28 12.26 4.06
N ASP A 38 -12.49 13.24 3.64
CA ASP A 38 -12.94 14.29 2.71
C ASP A 38 -12.82 13.83 1.25
N VAL A 39 -11.89 12.92 0.94
CA VAL A 39 -11.61 12.48 -0.43
C VAL A 39 -12.23 11.12 -0.77
N ILE A 40 -12.43 10.24 0.22
CA ILE A 40 -12.91 8.88 -0.03
C ILE A 40 -14.44 8.85 0.00
N PRO A 41 -15.11 8.27 -1.01
CA PRO A 41 -16.56 8.20 -1.04
C PRO A 41 -17.09 7.06 -0.17
N LEU A 42 -17.05 7.24 1.15
CA LEU A 42 -17.36 6.22 2.18
C LEU A 42 -18.77 5.61 2.09
N GLY A 43 -19.72 6.30 1.48
CA GLY A 43 -21.09 5.79 1.25
C GLY A 43 -21.25 4.90 0.02
N LYS A 44 -20.19 4.62 -0.75
CA LYS A 44 -20.26 3.84 -1.98
C LYS A 44 -19.87 2.37 -1.73
N ARG A 45 -20.58 1.46 -2.40
CA ARG A 45 -20.30 0.02 -2.40
C ARG A 45 -19.15 -0.32 -3.35
N LEU A 46 -17.94 0.11 -3.00
CA LEU A 46 -16.75 -0.15 -3.80
C LEU A 46 -16.36 -1.62 -3.73
N LYS A 47 -16.10 -2.21 -4.91
CA LYS A 47 -15.49 -3.55 -5.03
C LYS A 47 -13.97 -3.47 -5.07
N HIS A 48 -13.45 -2.38 -5.60
CA HIS A 48 -12.02 -2.15 -5.80
C HIS A 48 -11.71 -0.73 -5.30
N PHE A 49 -10.72 -0.62 -4.44
CA PHE A 49 -10.28 0.66 -3.87
C PHE A 49 -8.77 0.80 -4.07
N GLY A 50 -8.34 1.89 -4.69
CA GLY A 50 -6.93 2.20 -4.91
C GLY A 50 -6.59 3.54 -4.28
N LEU A 51 -5.47 3.59 -3.55
CA LEU A 51 -4.92 4.82 -3.03
C LEU A 51 -3.44 4.90 -3.41
N SER A 52 -3.04 6.01 -4.03
CA SER A 52 -1.67 6.19 -4.49
C SER A 52 -1.13 7.59 -4.20
N GLY A 53 0.14 7.69 -3.79
CA GLY A 53 0.87 8.96 -3.73
C GLY A 53 0.35 9.97 -2.69
N MET A 54 -0.41 9.53 -1.69
CA MET A 54 -1.00 10.40 -0.67
C MET A 54 -0.30 10.28 0.67
N GLN A 55 -0.32 11.37 1.45
CA GLN A 55 -0.01 11.32 2.87
C GLN A 55 -1.18 10.74 3.65
N VAL A 56 -0.90 9.80 4.55
CA VAL A 56 -1.93 9.12 5.36
C VAL A 56 -1.47 8.95 6.80
N THR A 57 -2.41 8.94 7.73
CA THR A 57 -2.19 8.32 9.03
C THR A 57 -2.57 6.84 8.97
N GLN A 58 -1.93 6.00 9.79
CA GLN A 58 -2.32 4.59 9.88
C GLN A 58 -3.76 4.46 10.39
N GLU A 59 -4.16 5.27 11.37
CA GLU A 59 -5.49 5.23 11.96
C GLU A 59 -6.59 5.52 10.94
N GLU A 60 -6.49 6.64 10.20
CA GLU A 60 -7.49 7.00 9.19
C GLU A 60 -7.58 5.95 8.09
N LEU A 61 -6.45 5.45 7.60
CA LEU A 61 -6.44 4.43 6.55
C LEU A 61 -7.17 3.15 7.02
N ILE A 62 -6.85 2.68 8.22
CA ILE A 62 -7.48 1.49 8.80
C ILE A 62 -8.99 1.69 9.00
N PHE A 63 -9.39 2.88 9.46
CA PHE A 63 -10.80 3.20 9.65
C PHE A 63 -11.57 3.26 8.32
N VAL A 64 -11.01 3.92 7.31
CA VAL A 64 -11.58 3.97 5.95
C VAL A 64 -11.72 2.56 5.36
N LEU A 65 -10.69 1.72 5.49
CA LEU A 65 -10.74 0.33 5.03
C LEU A 65 -11.82 -0.47 5.76
N ALA A 66 -12.04 -0.22 7.05
CA ALA A 66 -13.09 -0.89 7.83
C ALA A 66 -14.49 -0.53 7.31
N ILE A 67 -14.74 0.75 7.00
CA ILE A 67 -16.01 1.19 6.42
C ILE A 67 -16.25 0.54 5.06
N LEU A 68 -15.24 0.51 4.19
CA LEU A 68 -15.36 -0.03 2.84
C LEU A 68 -15.40 -1.58 2.82
N SER A 69 -14.93 -2.23 3.89
CA SER A 69 -14.60 -3.65 3.95
C SER A 69 -15.71 -4.58 3.45
N HIS A 70 -16.99 -4.26 3.69
CA HIS A 70 -18.10 -5.17 3.44
C HIS A 70 -18.34 -5.46 1.95
N THR A 71 -17.90 -4.59 1.05
CA THR A 71 -18.08 -4.77 -0.40
C THR A 71 -16.76 -4.95 -1.16
N LEU A 72 -15.64 -4.69 -0.49
CA LEU A 72 -14.32 -4.78 -1.10
C LEU A 72 -13.96 -6.22 -1.48
N LYS A 73 -13.43 -6.34 -2.69
CA LYS A 73 -12.81 -7.54 -3.25
C LYS A 73 -11.30 -7.34 -3.45
N SER A 74 -10.86 -6.12 -3.69
CA SER A 74 -9.43 -5.81 -3.70
C SER A 74 -9.13 -4.39 -3.26
N ILE A 75 -7.93 -4.21 -2.72
CA ILE A 75 -7.33 -2.90 -2.48
C ILE A 75 -5.94 -2.81 -3.11
N GLU A 76 -5.55 -1.61 -3.49
CA GLU A 76 -4.19 -1.27 -3.90
C GLU A 76 -3.70 -0.07 -3.10
N LEU A 77 -2.56 -0.22 -2.43
CA LEU A 77 -1.90 0.83 -1.66
C LEU A 77 -0.52 1.05 -2.26
N SER A 78 -0.30 2.19 -2.89
CA SER A 78 0.88 2.43 -3.71
C SER A 78 1.55 3.76 -3.39
N SER A 79 2.86 3.79 -3.17
CA SER A 79 3.59 5.05 -2.94
C SER A 79 2.97 5.96 -1.86
N LEU A 80 2.31 5.40 -0.83
CA LEU A 80 1.77 6.19 0.27
C LEU A 80 2.91 6.66 1.18
N SER A 81 2.79 7.89 1.67
CA SER A 81 3.67 8.44 2.70
C SER A 81 2.94 8.43 4.03
N VAL A 82 3.40 7.62 4.99
CA VAL A 82 2.78 7.56 6.31
C VAL A 82 3.29 8.73 7.16
N ILE A 83 2.41 9.52 7.74
CA ILE A 83 2.82 10.69 8.52
C ILE A 83 3.64 10.22 9.73
N ARG A 84 4.83 10.78 9.91
CA ARG A 84 5.77 10.41 10.97
C ARG A 84 5.10 10.46 12.34
N GLY A 85 5.30 9.41 13.13
CA GLY A 85 4.70 9.27 14.47
C GLY A 85 3.26 8.76 14.47
N THR A 86 2.62 8.62 13.29
CA THR A 86 1.24 8.12 13.19
C THR A 86 1.15 6.65 12.77
N GLY A 87 2.27 6.04 12.41
CA GLY A 87 2.35 4.63 12.02
C GLY A 87 3.43 4.35 11.00
N ASN A 88 3.36 3.18 10.37
CA ASN A 88 4.25 2.76 9.29
C ASN A 88 3.63 1.59 8.49
N TYR A 89 4.25 1.15 7.39
CA TYR A 89 3.70 0.07 6.55
C TYR A 89 3.56 -1.26 7.29
N ALA A 90 4.51 -1.60 8.16
CA ALA A 90 4.43 -2.82 8.97
C ALA A 90 3.23 -2.77 9.93
N GLY A 91 3.00 -1.61 10.56
CA GLY A 91 1.84 -1.35 11.41
C GLY A 91 0.52 -1.40 10.64
N ILE A 92 0.45 -0.78 9.46
CA ILE A 92 -0.73 -0.83 8.58
C ILE A 92 -1.09 -2.27 8.24
N LEU A 93 -0.13 -3.09 7.79
CA LEU A 93 -0.41 -4.48 7.44
C LEU A 93 -0.80 -5.32 8.66
N THR A 94 -0.16 -5.10 9.80
CA THR A 94 -0.50 -5.75 11.06
C THR A 94 -1.96 -5.44 11.43
N ASP A 95 -2.35 -4.16 11.35
CA ASP A 95 -3.71 -3.72 11.65
C ASP A 95 -4.73 -4.25 10.63
N ILE A 96 -4.38 -4.33 9.34
CA ILE A 96 -5.23 -4.99 8.34
C ILE A 96 -5.47 -6.45 8.72
N ARG A 97 -4.41 -7.19 9.03
CA ARG A 97 -4.47 -8.61 9.40
C ARG A 97 -5.30 -8.86 10.66
N ASP A 98 -5.12 -8.01 11.67
CA ASP A 98 -5.60 -8.30 13.02
C ASP A 98 -6.93 -7.61 13.33
N LYS A 99 -7.22 -6.43 12.75
CA LYS A 99 -8.43 -5.64 13.06
C LYS A 99 -9.57 -5.78 12.05
N GLN A 100 -9.26 -6.06 10.77
CA GLN A 100 -10.29 -6.02 9.71
C GLN A 100 -11.15 -7.28 9.61
N GLY A 101 -10.73 -8.36 10.28
CA GLY A 101 -11.41 -9.66 10.22
C GLY A 101 -11.37 -10.35 8.86
N TRP A 102 -10.61 -9.84 7.88
CA TRP A 102 -10.59 -10.38 6.52
C TRP A 102 -10.14 -11.84 6.46
N LYS A 103 -9.23 -12.26 7.34
CA LYS A 103 -8.76 -13.65 7.42
C LYS A 103 -9.86 -14.66 7.74
N TYR A 104 -10.94 -14.22 8.39
CA TYR A 104 -12.07 -15.06 8.75
C TYR A 104 -13.14 -15.16 7.66
N ARG A 105 -13.01 -14.40 6.57
CA ARG A 105 -13.90 -14.51 5.41
C ARG A 105 -13.67 -15.84 4.68
N PRO A 106 -14.70 -16.37 3.98
CA PRO A 106 -14.52 -17.42 3.00
C PRO A 106 -13.38 -17.09 2.03
N VAL A 107 -12.59 -18.08 1.62
CA VAL A 107 -11.36 -17.89 0.84
C VAL A 107 -11.61 -17.08 -0.44
N ASP A 108 -12.74 -17.30 -1.10
CA ASP A 108 -13.18 -16.60 -2.32
C ASP A 108 -13.69 -15.16 -2.09
N GLN A 109 -13.89 -14.77 -0.82
CA GLN A 109 -14.38 -13.45 -0.41
C GLN A 109 -13.34 -12.63 0.35
N ARG A 110 -12.13 -13.17 0.55
CA ARG A 110 -11.00 -12.43 1.13
C ARG A 110 -10.59 -11.29 0.21
N VAL A 111 -10.28 -10.14 0.80
CA VAL A 111 -9.91 -8.93 0.05
C VAL A 111 -8.47 -9.09 -0.46
N ARG A 112 -8.26 -9.04 -1.77
CA ARG A 112 -6.89 -9.08 -2.33
C ARG A 112 -6.19 -7.76 -2.06
N VAL A 113 -5.03 -7.79 -1.42
CA VAL A 113 -4.25 -6.59 -1.11
C VAL A 113 -3.04 -6.51 -2.03
N ARG A 114 -2.90 -5.39 -2.75
CA ARG A 114 -1.70 -5.09 -3.53
C ARG A 114 -0.95 -3.94 -2.89
N ILE A 115 0.37 -4.09 -2.76
CA ILE A 115 1.26 -3.02 -2.37
C ILE A 115 2.32 -2.84 -3.46
N LEU A 116 2.41 -1.61 -3.96
CA LEU A 116 3.39 -1.24 -4.99
C LEU A 116 4.46 -0.36 -4.34
N VAL A 117 5.71 -0.76 -4.49
CA VAL A 117 6.87 -0.04 -3.96
C VAL A 117 7.86 0.36 -5.05
N ARG A 118 8.44 1.56 -4.93
CA ARG A 118 9.42 2.10 -5.91
C ARG A 118 10.86 2.14 -5.35
N LEU A 119 11.12 1.42 -4.26
CA LEU A 119 12.42 1.40 -3.58
C LEU A 119 13.54 0.88 -4.50
N ASN A 120 14.63 1.64 -4.65
CA ASN A 120 15.81 1.25 -5.44
C ASN A 120 15.50 0.86 -6.89
N GLN A 121 14.46 1.48 -7.46
CA GLN A 121 14.01 1.23 -8.83
C GLN A 121 14.42 2.36 -9.77
N ASP A 122 14.77 2.01 -11.01
CA ASP A 122 14.87 2.99 -12.09
C ASP A 122 13.52 3.70 -12.29
N ALA A 123 13.56 4.93 -12.82
CA ALA A 123 12.36 5.67 -13.16
C ALA A 123 11.40 4.83 -14.03
N GLY A 124 10.12 4.83 -13.69
CA GLY A 124 9.11 4.02 -14.36
C GLY A 124 9.15 2.53 -14.01
N ARG A 125 9.84 2.11 -12.94
CA ARG A 125 9.77 0.74 -12.42
C ARG A 125 9.22 0.70 -10.99
N TYR A 126 8.55 -0.39 -10.66
CA TYR A 126 8.01 -0.66 -9.33
C TYR A 126 8.01 -2.16 -9.04
N ILE A 127 7.96 -2.51 -7.75
CA ILE A 127 7.84 -3.88 -7.26
C ILE A 127 6.43 -4.05 -6.69
N CYS A 128 5.72 -5.10 -7.11
CA CYS A 128 4.48 -5.53 -6.50
C CYS A 128 4.78 -6.65 -5.48
N LEU A 129 4.29 -6.47 -4.26
CA LEU A 129 4.47 -7.40 -3.14
C LEU A 129 3.16 -8.15 -2.82
N ASP A 130 2.28 -8.37 -3.80
CA ASP A 130 0.96 -8.91 -3.54
C ASP A 130 0.99 -10.36 -3.06
N GLU A 131 1.90 -11.20 -3.57
CA GLU A 131 2.07 -12.56 -3.06
C GLU A 131 2.45 -12.57 -1.58
N GLU A 132 3.52 -11.85 -1.20
CA GLU A 132 4.03 -11.80 0.17
C GLU A 132 3.03 -11.17 1.12
N VAL A 133 2.37 -10.08 0.69
CA VAL A 133 1.36 -9.40 1.50
C VAL A 133 0.17 -10.32 1.74
N ASN A 134 -0.39 -10.97 0.72
CA ASN A 134 -1.57 -11.81 0.92
C ASN A 134 -1.23 -13.09 1.71
N ASP A 135 -0.03 -13.67 1.55
CA ASP A 135 0.40 -14.79 2.39
C ASP A 135 0.60 -14.38 3.85
N TYR A 136 1.13 -13.18 4.11
CA TYR A 136 1.21 -12.63 5.47
C TYR A 136 -0.17 -12.37 6.10
N LEU A 137 -1.12 -11.84 5.31
CA LEU A 137 -2.46 -11.51 5.80
C LEU A 137 -3.33 -12.75 6.08
N TYR A 138 -3.16 -13.81 5.28
CA TYR A 138 -4.12 -14.92 5.24
C TYR A 138 -3.52 -16.30 5.50
N GLY A 139 -2.20 -16.43 5.41
CA GLY A 139 -1.47 -17.69 5.53
C GLY A 139 -0.45 -17.63 6.68
N HIS A 140 0.75 -18.12 6.38
CA HIS A 140 1.87 -18.20 7.32
C HIS A 140 3.08 -17.38 6.84
N GLY A 141 2.85 -16.46 5.90
CA GLY A 141 3.89 -15.61 5.34
C GLY A 141 4.57 -14.73 6.38
N LEU A 142 5.85 -14.43 6.14
CA LEU A 142 6.60 -13.48 6.94
C LEU A 142 6.13 -12.04 6.66
N PRO A 143 6.27 -11.11 7.63
CA PRO A 143 5.95 -9.71 7.39
C PRO A 143 6.79 -9.14 6.23
N PRO A 144 6.16 -8.55 5.19
CA PRO A 144 6.90 -7.98 4.06
C PRO A 144 7.54 -6.63 4.41
N PHE A 145 7.27 -6.07 5.59
CA PHE A 145 7.88 -4.85 6.10
C PHE A 145 8.35 -5.07 7.54
N GLY A 146 9.55 -4.56 7.85
CA GLY A 146 10.10 -4.50 9.19
C GLY A 146 10.12 -3.08 9.73
N VAL A 147 10.48 -2.93 11.01
CA VAL A 147 10.66 -1.63 11.68
C VAL A 147 12.07 -1.59 12.24
N ASN A 148 12.81 -0.50 12.02
CA ASN A 148 14.16 -0.32 12.56
C ASN A 148 14.13 0.25 13.98
N GLY A 149 15.30 0.38 14.62
CA GLY A 149 15.40 0.92 15.99
C GLY A 149 14.89 2.36 16.17
N GLY A 150 14.73 3.11 15.08
CA GLY A 150 14.16 4.46 15.06
C GLY A 150 12.65 4.51 14.82
N GLY A 151 11.98 3.36 14.66
CA GLY A 151 10.53 3.30 14.41
C GLY A 151 10.13 3.46 12.94
N ASN A 152 11.09 3.61 12.02
CA ASN A 152 10.81 3.70 10.60
C ASN A 152 10.64 2.32 9.98
N SER A 153 9.68 2.17 9.06
CA SER A 153 9.54 0.93 8.31
C SER A 153 10.53 0.82 7.16
N TYR A 154 10.98 -0.41 6.89
CA TYR A 154 11.70 -0.80 5.69
C TYR A 154 10.99 -1.98 5.04
N ALA A 155 11.12 -2.13 3.73
CA ALA A 155 10.58 -3.28 3.03
C ALA A 155 11.56 -4.47 3.15
N MET A 156 11.06 -5.65 3.53
CA MET A 156 11.82 -6.90 3.54
C MET A 156 11.84 -7.52 2.16
N ILE A 157 12.42 -6.80 1.20
CA ILE A 157 12.55 -7.26 -0.19
C ILE A 157 13.86 -8.03 -0.29
N THR A 158 13.79 -9.34 -0.11
CA THR A 158 14.93 -10.24 -0.38
C THR A 158 14.95 -10.64 -1.85
N SER A 159 16.09 -11.13 -2.36
CA SER A 159 16.16 -11.69 -3.71
C SER A 159 15.08 -12.76 -3.90
N GLY A 160 14.21 -12.56 -4.89
CA GLY A 160 13.08 -13.45 -5.20
C GLY A 160 11.73 -13.05 -4.58
N ALA A 161 11.69 -12.06 -3.69
CA ALA A 161 10.45 -11.50 -3.14
C ALA A 161 9.95 -10.33 -4.01
N GLY A 162 8.70 -10.40 -4.45
CA GLY A 162 8.05 -9.41 -5.29
C GLY A 162 8.38 -9.52 -6.78
N MET A 163 7.44 -9.02 -7.57
CA MET A 163 7.56 -8.94 -9.03
C MET A 163 7.80 -7.49 -9.44
N GLN A 164 8.84 -7.26 -10.23
CA GLN A 164 9.17 -5.97 -10.80
C GLN A 164 8.42 -5.77 -12.13
N TYR A 165 7.81 -4.61 -12.30
CA TYR A 165 7.04 -4.20 -13.47
C TYR A 165 7.57 -2.90 -14.07
N GLY A 166 7.38 -2.74 -15.38
CA GLY A 166 7.55 -1.48 -16.10
C GLY A 166 6.23 -0.71 -16.16
N GLU A 167 6.26 0.57 -15.80
CA GLU A 167 5.11 1.48 -15.93
C GLU A 167 4.83 1.84 -17.39
N PHE A 168 5.89 1.92 -18.20
CA PHE A 168 5.83 2.26 -19.62
C PHE A 168 6.07 1.07 -20.56
N ASP A 169 6.36 -0.10 -19.98
CA ASP A 169 6.62 -1.33 -20.72
C ASP A 169 5.84 -2.49 -20.06
N PRO A 170 4.66 -2.85 -20.58
CA PRO A 170 3.82 -3.90 -20.00
C PRO A 170 4.43 -5.30 -20.15
N ASP A 171 5.38 -5.49 -21.08
CA ASP A 171 6.07 -6.77 -21.28
C ASP A 171 7.26 -6.92 -20.33
N PHE A 172 7.66 -5.84 -19.65
CA PHE A 172 8.67 -5.87 -18.60
C PHE A 172 8.11 -6.47 -17.32
N LEU A 173 8.33 -7.77 -17.15
CA LEU A 173 8.00 -8.52 -15.93
C LEU A 173 9.18 -9.39 -15.51
N ARG A 174 9.71 -9.20 -14.30
CA ARG A 174 10.74 -10.07 -13.74
C ARG A 174 10.65 -10.18 -12.23
N LYS A 175 11.08 -11.31 -11.67
CA LYS A 175 11.28 -11.41 -10.22
C LYS A 175 12.28 -10.36 -9.78
N HIS A 176 12.01 -9.73 -8.64
CA HIS A 176 12.99 -8.83 -8.03
C HIS A 176 14.26 -9.62 -7.68
N ARG A 177 15.41 -9.07 -8.06
CA ARG A 177 16.71 -9.73 -7.95
C ARG A 177 17.48 -9.16 -6.78
#